data_AF-A0ABD0XVK4-F1
#
_entry.id   AF-A0ABD0XVK4-F1
#
_cell.length_a   1.000
_cell.length_b   1.000
_cell.length_c   1.000
_cell.angle_alpha   90.00
_cell.angle_beta   90.00
_cell.angle_gamma   90.00
#
_symmetry.space_group_name_H-M   'P 1'
#
loop_
_entity.id
_entity.type
_entity.pdbx_description
1 polymer ?
#
loop_
_entity_poly.entity_id
_entity_poly.type
_entity_poly.pdbx_seq_one_letter_code
_entity_poly.pdbx_strand_id
1 'polypeptide(L)'
;MGANVSKEQKSGSGKSRKLGVTLASGSITPDLLTSLWEPMVTEDLLKMFLLRLFRDGGLRSIGPKKLARTYSRMMGGEPVIVSGSKTVTPQAVKDYLAEVWYSYVKVLKYHDVMSMASWTSARAADNAEDVAALVGYLTRSIDGDQVSVGAFKNWMSNTPIVDLVTGVLARAMFSLRPSRTSDCLLPTIVTPECFTTCLAPCQAAWLAWSIRAVECPPWRLIYSTSTHSRSWSQFLKCIVAQGPTLMVVVDQERTSFGLYASTSWQCRSWYYGKYWNNIHESTLESLSTLR
;
A
#
# COMPACT_ATOMS: atom_id res chain seq x y z
N MET A 1 -37.64 38.23 -3.68
CA MET A 1 -38.58 37.20 -3.18
C MET A 1 -38.53 36.04 -4.17
N GLY A 2 -38.14 34.81 -3.88
CA GLY A 2 -37.68 34.14 -2.68
C GLY A 2 -37.51 32.64 -3.01
N ALA A 3 -36.38 32.07 -2.57
CA ALA A 3 -36.08 30.67 -2.20
C ALA A 3 -36.14 29.55 -3.29
N ASN A 4 -35.02 28.87 -3.61
CA ASN A 4 -34.38 27.70 -2.92
C ASN A 4 -35.34 26.50 -2.75
N VAL A 5 -34.97 25.25 -3.09
CA VAL A 5 -33.98 24.43 -2.37
C VAL A 5 -33.34 23.35 -3.27
N SER A 6 -32.01 23.32 -3.24
CA SER A 6 -31.10 22.26 -3.69
C SER A 6 -31.15 21.03 -2.77
N LYS A 7 -31.15 19.81 -3.33
CA LYS A 7 -30.95 18.57 -2.56
C LYS A 7 -29.45 18.30 -2.39
N GLU A 8 -28.96 18.52 -1.17
CA GLU A 8 -27.63 18.14 -0.70
C GLU A 8 -27.46 16.62 -0.54
N GLN A 9 -26.29 16.15 -0.97
CA GLN A 9 -25.69 14.87 -0.61
C GLN A 9 -25.58 14.73 0.92
N LYS A 10 -26.19 13.68 1.47
CA LYS A 10 -25.90 13.18 2.82
C LYS A 10 -25.42 11.74 2.74
N SER A 11 -24.11 11.55 2.77
CA SER A 11 -23.47 10.30 3.18
C SER A 11 -22.00 10.59 3.50
N GLY A 12 -21.59 10.47 4.77
CA GLY A 12 -20.17 10.44 5.14
C GLY A 12 -19.65 11.30 6.30
N SER A 13 -20.47 12.05 7.08
CA SER A 13 -19.93 13.01 8.09
C SER A 13 -19.87 12.52 9.55
N GLY A 14 -20.29 11.29 9.86
CA GLY A 14 -20.51 10.85 11.25
C GLY A 14 -19.26 10.51 12.07
N LYS A 15 -18.18 10.00 11.46
CA LYS A 15 -17.03 9.45 12.21
C LYS A 15 -15.89 10.46 12.45
N SER A 16 -15.65 11.35 11.50
CA SER A 16 -14.61 12.39 11.62
C SER A 16 -14.90 13.41 12.73
N ARG A 17 -16.19 13.58 13.12
CA ARG A 17 -16.60 14.37 14.30
C ARG A 17 -16.14 13.77 15.64
N LYS A 18 -15.92 12.46 15.74
CA LYS A 18 -15.62 11.82 17.04
C LYS A 18 -14.25 12.25 17.58
N LEU A 19 -13.19 12.25 16.76
CA LEU A 19 -11.84 12.65 17.22
C LEU A 19 -11.79 14.13 17.65
N GLY A 20 -12.45 15.02 16.90
CA GLY A 20 -12.49 16.45 17.19
C GLY A 20 -13.25 16.78 18.50
N VAL A 21 -14.31 16.04 18.81
CA VAL A 21 -15.08 16.21 20.05
C VAL A 21 -14.36 15.62 21.26
N THR A 22 -13.64 14.50 21.12
CA THR A 22 -12.92 13.87 22.25
C THR A 22 -11.56 14.50 22.56
N LEU A 23 -10.93 15.19 21.61
CA LEU A 23 -9.77 16.05 21.90
C LEU A 23 -10.11 17.20 22.86
N ALA A 24 -11.37 17.64 22.90
CA ALA A 24 -11.86 18.67 23.81
C ALA A 24 -12.02 18.16 25.26
N SER A 25 -12.20 16.85 25.49
CA SER A 25 -12.32 16.26 26.83
C SER A 25 -10.97 15.93 27.50
N GLY A 26 -9.85 16.29 26.87
CA GLY A 26 -8.50 16.32 27.46
C GLY A 26 -7.82 14.97 27.74
N SER A 27 -8.56 13.87 27.84
CA SER A 27 -8.07 12.53 28.17
C SER A 27 -8.42 11.52 27.08
N ILE A 28 -7.40 10.91 26.48
CA ILE A 28 -7.52 9.90 25.42
C ILE A 28 -7.18 8.53 26.03
N THR A 29 -8.13 7.60 26.04
CA THR A 29 -7.96 6.25 26.63
C THR A 29 -7.60 5.20 25.57
N PRO A 30 -7.03 4.05 25.96
CA PRO A 30 -6.79 2.93 25.05
C PRO A 30 -8.06 2.46 24.35
N ASP A 31 -9.16 2.27 25.11
CA ASP A 31 -10.44 1.78 24.57
C ASP A 31 -11.01 2.68 23.48
N LEU A 32 -10.87 4.00 23.66
CA LEU A 32 -11.27 4.97 22.66
C LEU A 32 -10.47 4.78 21.38
N LEU A 33 -9.13 4.69 21.46
CA LEU A 33 -8.27 4.49 20.30
C LEU A 33 -8.52 3.14 19.63
N THR A 34 -8.71 2.07 20.40
CA THR A 34 -9.12 0.76 19.89
C THR A 34 -10.39 0.87 19.07
N SER A 35 -11.45 1.45 19.63
CA SER A 35 -12.74 1.59 18.92
C SER A 35 -12.64 2.42 17.63
N LEU A 36 -11.67 3.33 17.56
CA LEU A 36 -11.46 4.20 16.40
C LEU A 36 -10.58 3.52 15.34
N TRP A 37 -9.54 2.81 15.75
CA TRP A 37 -8.49 2.30 14.86
C TRP A 37 -8.67 0.84 14.46
N GLU A 38 -9.34 0.02 15.28
CA GLU A 38 -9.62 -1.39 14.99
C GLU A 38 -10.27 -1.63 13.61
N PRO A 39 -11.18 -0.78 13.09
CA PRO A 39 -11.72 -0.96 11.75
C PRO A 39 -10.70 -0.71 10.63
N MET A 40 -9.60 -0.03 10.91
CA MET A 40 -8.63 0.46 9.92
C MET A 40 -7.32 -0.31 9.92
N VAL A 41 -6.84 -0.76 11.07
CA VAL A 41 -5.54 -1.43 11.21
C VAL A 41 -5.69 -2.85 11.72
N THR A 42 -4.67 -3.68 11.52
CA THR A 42 -4.61 -5.03 12.09
C THR A 42 -4.49 -5.00 13.61
N GLU A 43 -4.85 -6.11 14.26
CA GLU A 43 -4.82 -6.22 15.72
C GLU A 43 -3.40 -6.06 16.26
N ASP A 44 -2.40 -6.66 15.62
CA ASP A 44 -1.02 -6.62 16.09
C ASP A 44 -0.39 -5.24 15.87
N LEU A 45 -0.67 -4.57 14.76
CA LEU A 45 -0.26 -3.19 14.57
C LEU A 45 -0.92 -2.27 15.61
N LEU A 46 -2.20 -2.46 15.89
CA LEU A 46 -2.92 -1.72 16.93
C LEU A 46 -2.29 -1.92 18.30
N LYS A 47 -1.97 -3.16 18.68
CA LYS A 47 -1.25 -3.47 19.93
C LYS A 47 0.09 -2.74 19.99
N MET A 48 0.88 -2.76 18.91
CA MET A 48 2.15 -2.02 18.86
C MET A 48 1.96 -0.51 19.10
N PHE A 49 0.93 0.08 18.50
CA PHE A 49 0.59 1.50 18.72
C PHE A 49 0.18 1.80 20.15
N LEU A 50 -0.74 1.01 20.71
CA LEU A 50 -1.23 1.19 22.07
C LEU A 50 -0.09 1.01 23.07
N LEU A 51 0.74 -0.02 22.89
CA LEU A 51 1.95 -0.20 23.70
C LEU A 51 2.86 1.02 23.58
N ARG A 52 3.13 1.54 22.38
CA ARG A 52 3.98 2.74 22.22
C ARG A 52 3.41 3.98 22.92
N LEU A 53 2.10 4.16 22.89
CA LEU A 53 1.42 5.33 23.47
C LEU A 53 1.32 5.28 25.00
N PHE A 54 1.02 4.11 25.56
CA PHE A 54 0.66 3.94 26.98
C PHE A 54 1.74 3.26 27.84
N ARG A 55 2.82 2.73 27.25
CA ARG A 55 3.89 2.00 27.98
C ARG A 55 4.65 2.84 29.02
N ASP A 56 4.77 4.15 28.85
CA ASP A 56 5.42 4.99 29.87
C ASP A 56 4.54 5.08 31.12
N GLY A 57 4.67 4.11 32.04
CA GLY A 57 4.13 4.19 33.40
C GLY A 57 2.70 3.65 33.61
N GLY A 58 2.15 2.84 32.71
CA GLY A 58 0.79 2.29 32.88
C GLY A 58 -0.29 3.37 32.83
N LEU A 59 -0.06 4.41 32.02
CA LEU A 59 -0.97 5.53 31.87
C LEU A 59 -2.35 5.03 31.42
N ARG A 60 -3.39 5.34 32.22
CA ARG A 60 -4.79 5.05 31.85
C ARG A 60 -5.31 5.99 30.76
N SER A 61 -4.65 7.12 30.56
CA SER A 61 -4.96 8.07 29.49
C SER A 61 -3.73 8.90 29.07
N ILE A 62 -3.79 9.44 27.86
CA ILE A 62 -2.78 10.37 27.33
C ILE A 62 -3.44 11.71 26.96
N GLY A 63 -2.67 12.78 27.08
CA GLY A 63 -3.10 14.10 26.61
C GLY A 63 -2.92 14.27 25.08
N PRO A 64 -3.64 15.22 24.46
CA PRO A 64 -3.55 15.52 23.03
C PRO A 64 -2.13 15.80 22.52
N LYS A 65 -1.29 16.45 23.34
CA LYS A 65 0.11 16.76 22.99
C LYS A 65 0.96 15.51 22.79
N LYS A 66 0.76 14.45 23.59
CA LYS A 66 1.49 13.18 23.44
C LYS A 66 1.06 12.49 22.16
N LEU A 67 -0.24 12.46 21.88
CA LEU A 67 -0.79 11.89 20.64
C LEU A 67 -0.26 12.63 19.39
N ALA A 68 -0.27 13.96 19.40
CA ALA A 68 0.29 14.78 18.31
C ALA A 68 1.79 14.55 18.10
N ARG A 69 2.57 14.43 19.19
CA ARG A 69 4.00 14.09 19.10
C ARG A 69 4.22 12.71 18.48
N THR A 70 3.39 11.73 18.82
CA THR A 70 3.48 10.39 18.21
C THR A 70 3.18 10.46 16.72
N TYR A 71 2.14 11.20 16.30
CA TYR A 71 1.87 11.44 14.88
C TYR A 71 3.06 12.08 14.16
N SER A 72 3.64 13.16 14.69
CA SER A 72 4.79 13.82 14.08
C SER A 72 6.01 12.89 13.97
N ARG A 73 6.19 11.97 14.92
CA ARG A 73 7.26 10.97 14.87
C ARG A 73 7.01 9.93 13.78
N MET A 74 5.78 9.44 13.63
CA MET A 74 5.42 8.52 12.55
C MET A 74 5.64 9.16 11.17
N MET A 75 5.18 10.40 10.98
CA MET A 75 5.39 11.14 9.75
C MET A 75 6.87 11.50 9.50
N GLY A 76 7.71 11.44 10.54
CA GLY A 76 9.16 11.59 10.45
C GLY A 76 9.90 10.26 10.29
N GLY A 77 9.19 9.20 9.88
CA GLY A 77 9.75 7.87 9.63
C GLY A 77 10.19 7.12 10.89
N GLU A 78 9.66 7.45 12.08
CA GLU A 78 9.97 6.71 13.30
C GLU A 78 9.09 5.44 13.41
N PRO A 79 9.70 4.24 13.45
CA PRO A 79 8.94 2.99 13.47
C PRO A 79 8.29 2.74 14.82
N VAL A 80 7.06 2.22 14.78
CA VAL A 80 6.24 1.99 15.99
C VAL A 80 6.76 0.83 16.82
N ILE A 81 7.35 -0.18 16.18
CA ILE A 81 7.89 -1.38 16.82
C ILE A 81 9.04 -1.08 17.79
N VAL A 82 9.65 0.10 17.69
CA VAL A 82 10.74 0.53 18.56
C VAL A 82 10.17 1.11 19.85
N SER A 83 9.71 0.22 20.70
CA SER A 83 9.36 0.57 22.07
C SER A 83 10.53 0.20 22.97
N GLY A 84 11.40 1.17 23.26
CA GLY A 84 12.45 1.12 24.30
C GLY A 84 13.65 0.19 24.07
N SER A 85 13.69 -0.62 23.01
CA SER A 85 14.91 -1.33 22.60
C SER A 85 15.77 -0.45 21.69
N LYS A 86 17.11 -0.60 21.77
CA LYS A 86 18.06 0.07 20.86
C LYS A 86 18.28 -0.71 19.55
N THR A 87 17.87 -1.97 19.51
CA THR A 87 17.99 -2.87 18.35
C THR A 87 16.69 -3.63 18.10
N VAL A 88 16.50 -4.06 16.86
CA VAL A 88 15.34 -4.84 16.39
C VAL A 88 15.87 -5.99 15.54
N THR A 89 15.27 -7.18 15.66
CA THR A 89 15.61 -8.31 14.79
C THR A 89 15.08 -8.07 13.37
N PRO A 90 15.75 -8.56 12.32
CA PRO A 90 15.22 -8.48 10.95
C PRO A 90 13.83 -9.10 10.82
N GLN A 91 13.56 -10.20 11.56
CA GLN A 91 12.24 -10.82 11.57
C GLN A 91 11.16 -9.87 12.11
N ALA A 92 11.42 -9.18 13.22
CA ALA A 92 10.48 -8.21 13.76
C ALA A 92 10.23 -7.04 12.79
N VAL A 93 11.22 -6.64 11.98
CA VAL A 93 11.03 -5.66 10.90
C VAL A 93 10.11 -6.21 9.82
N LYS A 94 10.29 -7.47 9.40
CA LYS A 94 9.41 -8.12 8.42
C LYS A 94 7.98 -8.22 8.94
N ASP A 95 7.80 -8.68 10.17
CA ASP A 95 6.48 -8.80 10.81
C ASP A 95 5.80 -7.42 10.87
N TYR A 96 6.52 -6.39 11.31
CA TYR A 96 6.00 -5.02 11.33
C TYR A 96 5.56 -4.52 9.95
N LEU A 97 6.37 -4.76 8.92
CA LEU A 97 6.04 -4.32 7.56
C LEU A 97 4.86 -5.10 6.97
N ALA A 98 4.73 -6.39 7.27
CA ALA A 98 3.57 -7.18 6.88
C ALA A 98 2.29 -6.59 7.50
N GLU A 99 2.33 -6.27 8.79
CA GLU A 99 1.22 -5.62 9.50
C GLU A 99 0.86 -4.24 8.93
N VAL A 100 1.87 -3.47 8.50
CA VAL A 100 1.68 -2.20 7.79
C VAL A 100 0.96 -2.43 6.46
N TRP A 101 1.35 -3.42 5.66
CA TRP A 101 0.71 -3.71 4.37
C TRP A 101 -0.71 -4.24 4.52
N TYR A 102 -0.96 -5.15 5.46
CA TYR A 102 -2.33 -5.61 5.75
C TYR A 102 -3.23 -4.46 6.21
N SER A 103 -2.71 -3.61 7.10
CA SER A 103 -3.42 -2.42 7.54
C SER A 103 -3.69 -1.45 6.40
N TYR A 104 -2.77 -1.32 5.44
CA TYR A 104 -2.96 -0.45 4.29
C TYR A 104 -4.14 -0.93 3.42
N VAL A 105 -4.20 -2.22 3.10
CA VAL A 105 -5.34 -2.81 2.37
C VAL A 105 -6.64 -2.64 3.17
N LYS A 106 -6.59 -2.83 4.49
CA LYS A 106 -7.75 -2.64 5.38
C LYS A 106 -8.25 -1.19 5.38
N VAL A 107 -7.35 -0.20 5.40
CA VAL A 107 -7.69 1.23 5.24
C VAL A 107 -8.37 1.49 3.90
N LEU A 108 -7.86 0.93 2.79
CA LEU A 108 -8.47 1.10 1.47
C LEU A 108 -9.89 0.54 1.41
N LYS A 109 -10.13 -0.63 2.03
CA LYS A 109 -11.47 -1.23 2.15
C LYS A 109 -12.38 -0.40 3.03
N TYR A 110 -11.87 0.08 4.17
CA TYR A 110 -12.65 0.86 5.14
C TYR A 110 -13.16 2.19 4.57
N HIS A 111 -12.35 2.85 3.73
CA HIS A 111 -12.72 4.10 3.08
C HIS A 111 -13.49 3.94 1.77
N ASP A 112 -13.80 2.69 1.36
CA ASP A 112 -14.50 2.37 0.11
C ASP A 112 -13.87 3.07 -1.11
N VAL A 113 -12.54 2.96 -1.21
CA VAL A 113 -11.81 3.59 -2.32
C VAL A 113 -12.16 2.87 -3.62
N MET A 114 -12.56 3.63 -4.65
CA MET A 114 -12.95 3.08 -5.97
C MET A 114 -11.91 2.12 -6.55
N SER A 115 -10.61 2.38 -6.34
CA SER A 115 -9.55 1.45 -6.69
C SER A 115 -9.77 0.07 -6.04
N MET A 116 -9.94 -0.02 -4.72
CA MET A 116 -10.13 -1.32 -4.06
C MET A 116 -11.40 -2.04 -4.50
N ALA A 117 -12.48 -1.31 -4.76
CA ALA A 117 -13.70 -1.92 -5.32
C ALA A 117 -13.41 -2.64 -6.64
N SER A 118 -12.64 -1.99 -7.55
CA SER A 118 -12.27 -2.59 -8.82
C SER A 118 -11.40 -3.86 -8.68
N TRP A 119 -10.47 -3.89 -7.72
CA TRP A 119 -9.65 -5.08 -7.45
C TRP A 119 -10.45 -6.21 -6.82
N THR A 120 -11.43 -5.89 -5.98
CA THR A 120 -12.38 -6.87 -5.43
C THR A 120 -13.22 -7.49 -6.54
N SER A 121 -13.70 -6.67 -7.49
CA SER A 121 -14.44 -7.16 -8.67
C SER A 121 -13.57 -8.03 -9.59
N ALA A 122 -12.28 -7.72 -9.71
CA ALA A 122 -11.30 -8.55 -10.43
C ALA A 122 -10.90 -9.84 -9.68
N ARG A 123 -11.58 -10.15 -8.56
CA ARG A 123 -11.36 -11.33 -7.71
C ARG A 123 -9.91 -11.44 -7.21
N ALA A 124 -9.26 -10.30 -6.96
CA ALA A 124 -7.93 -10.28 -6.38
C ALA A 124 -7.97 -10.89 -4.97
N ALA A 125 -7.06 -11.83 -4.70
CA ALA A 125 -6.91 -12.41 -3.38
C ALA A 125 -5.98 -11.54 -2.53
N ASP A 126 -6.34 -11.33 -1.27
CA ASP A 126 -5.41 -10.88 -0.24
C ASP A 126 -4.86 -12.13 0.44
N ASN A 127 -3.71 -12.60 -0.03
CA ASN A 127 -3.00 -13.77 0.45
C ASN A 127 -1.76 -13.34 1.24
N ALA A 128 -1.52 -14.05 2.34
CA ALA A 128 -0.39 -13.76 3.21
C ALA A 128 0.97 -13.97 2.54
N GLU A 129 1.03 -14.93 1.61
CA GLU A 129 2.22 -15.26 0.83
C GLU A 129 2.70 -14.08 -0.02
N ASP A 130 1.79 -13.37 -0.71
CA ASP A 130 2.18 -12.24 -1.57
C ASP A 130 2.68 -11.04 -0.76
N VAL A 131 2.09 -10.80 0.42
CA VAL A 131 2.58 -9.78 1.37
C VAL A 131 3.95 -10.19 1.91
N ALA A 132 4.13 -11.46 2.27
CA ALA A 132 5.42 -11.97 2.77
C ALA A 132 6.52 -11.87 1.72
N ALA A 133 6.23 -12.20 0.45
CA ALA A 133 7.17 -12.07 -0.66
C ALA A 133 7.55 -10.60 -0.90
N LEU A 134 6.57 -9.69 -0.92
CA LEU A 134 6.84 -8.26 -1.06
C LEU A 134 7.69 -7.71 0.10
N VAL A 135 7.37 -8.09 1.34
CA VAL A 135 8.12 -7.68 2.53
C VAL A 135 9.52 -8.26 2.51
N GLY A 136 9.68 -9.53 2.14
CA GLY A 136 10.98 -10.18 1.96
C GLY A 136 11.83 -9.43 0.95
N TYR A 137 11.24 -9.06 -0.19
CA TYR A 137 11.90 -8.25 -1.21
C TYR A 137 12.31 -6.86 -0.68
N LEU A 138 11.41 -6.12 -0.05
CA LEU A 138 11.71 -4.77 0.47
C LEU A 138 12.81 -4.81 1.53
N THR A 139 12.80 -5.85 2.38
CA THR A 139 13.77 -6.01 3.49
C THR A 139 15.06 -6.71 3.09
N ARG A 140 15.27 -7.05 1.81
CA ARG A 140 16.48 -7.76 1.35
C ARG A 140 17.80 -7.01 1.60
N SER A 141 17.73 -5.69 1.75
CA SER A 141 18.89 -4.84 2.06
C SER A 141 19.16 -4.72 3.57
N ILE A 142 18.33 -5.34 4.40
CA ILE A 142 18.48 -5.33 5.86
C ILE A 142 19.27 -6.57 6.23
N ASP A 143 20.59 -6.41 6.37
CA ASP A 143 21.51 -7.49 6.72
C ASP A 143 21.87 -7.51 8.22
N GLY A 144 22.24 -8.69 8.72
CA GLY A 144 22.76 -8.92 10.08
C GLY A 144 21.74 -9.41 11.11
N ASP A 145 22.21 -9.85 12.27
CA ASP A 145 21.36 -10.47 13.31
C ASP A 145 20.50 -9.44 14.07
N GLN A 146 20.95 -8.20 14.13
CA GLN A 146 20.32 -7.10 14.85
C GLN A 146 20.50 -5.79 14.09
N VAL A 147 19.40 -5.06 13.92
CA VAL A 147 19.37 -3.77 13.25
C VAL A 147 19.22 -2.70 14.30
N SER A 148 20.14 -1.74 14.36
CA SER A 148 19.96 -0.60 15.25
C SER A 148 18.74 0.22 14.83
N VAL A 149 18.06 0.82 15.80
CA VAL A 149 16.90 1.70 15.54
C VAL A 149 17.25 2.84 14.57
N GLY A 150 18.45 3.40 14.71
CA GLY A 150 18.95 4.45 13.82
C GLY A 150 19.12 3.94 12.39
N ALA A 151 19.70 2.75 12.21
CA ALA A 151 19.85 2.12 10.91
C ALA A 151 18.48 1.81 10.28
N PHE A 152 17.53 1.28 11.06
CA PHE A 152 16.19 0.99 10.57
C PHE A 152 15.44 2.27 10.16
N LYS A 153 15.53 3.34 10.95
CA LYS A 153 14.96 4.65 10.61
C LYS A 153 15.58 5.21 9.32
N ASN A 154 16.90 5.11 9.19
CA ASN A 154 17.60 5.55 7.99
C ASN A 154 17.16 4.71 6.77
N TRP A 155 17.03 3.40 6.92
CA TRP A 155 16.53 2.52 5.86
C TRP A 155 15.11 2.88 5.41
N MET A 156 14.18 3.11 6.35
CA MET A 156 12.81 3.52 6.00
C MET A 156 12.79 4.86 5.27
N SER A 157 13.62 5.81 5.70
CA SER A 157 13.74 7.12 5.04
C SER A 157 14.30 6.99 3.61
N ASN A 158 15.09 5.95 3.34
CA ASN A 158 15.62 5.62 2.01
C ASN A 158 14.72 4.66 1.21
N THR A 159 13.56 4.27 1.76
CA THR A 159 12.60 3.36 1.10
C THR A 159 11.26 4.09 0.93
N PRO A 160 11.08 4.92 -0.11
CA PRO A 160 9.97 5.88 -0.14
C PRO A 160 8.59 5.24 -0.23
N ILE A 161 8.47 3.99 -0.71
CA ILE A 161 7.19 3.29 -0.69
C ILE A 161 6.74 2.94 0.74
N VAL A 162 7.67 2.55 1.61
CA VAL A 162 7.37 2.23 3.01
C VAL A 162 6.95 3.50 3.74
N ASP A 163 7.68 4.60 3.52
CA ASP A 163 7.33 5.93 4.05
C ASP A 163 5.93 6.38 3.58
N LEU A 164 5.62 6.21 2.29
CA LEU A 164 4.32 6.56 1.74
C LEU A 164 3.18 5.73 2.34
N VAL A 165 3.33 4.40 2.41
CA VAL A 165 2.30 3.50 2.97
C VAL A 165 2.09 3.79 4.46
N THR A 166 3.16 3.95 5.23
CA THR A 166 3.07 4.32 6.66
C THR A 166 2.45 5.70 6.85
N GLY A 167 2.73 6.67 5.97
CA GLY A 167 2.09 7.98 5.97
C GLY A 167 0.60 7.96 5.62
N VAL A 168 0.16 7.05 4.74
CA VAL A 168 -1.28 6.82 4.47
C VAL A 168 -1.96 6.26 5.73
N LEU A 169 -1.35 5.27 6.39
CA LEU A 169 -1.87 4.71 7.64
C LEU A 169 -1.96 5.77 8.74
N ALA A 170 -0.89 6.55 8.93
CA ALA A 170 -0.85 7.62 9.92
C ALA A 170 -1.99 8.62 9.71
N ARG A 171 -2.22 9.06 8.48
CA ARG A 171 -3.31 10.01 8.19
C ARG A 171 -4.68 9.40 8.42
N ALA A 172 -4.89 8.14 8.00
CA ALA A 172 -6.14 7.42 8.22
C ALA A 172 -6.46 7.27 9.72
N MET A 173 -5.51 6.76 10.50
CA MET A 173 -5.66 6.57 11.95
C MET A 173 -5.99 7.88 12.68
N PHE A 174 -5.30 8.97 12.32
CA PHE A 174 -5.48 10.26 12.98
C PHE A 174 -6.62 11.09 12.36
N SER A 175 -7.46 10.49 11.51
CA SER A 175 -8.61 11.12 10.85
C SER A 175 -8.25 12.41 10.11
N LEU A 176 -7.01 12.51 9.63
CA LEU A 176 -6.58 13.60 8.79
C LEU A 176 -7.07 13.30 7.38
N ARG A 177 -7.86 14.22 6.81
CA ARG A 177 -8.38 14.03 5.45
C ARG A 177 -7.19 13.84 4.49
N PRO A 178 -7.14 12.74 3.72
CA PRO A 178 -6.18 12.63 2.63
C PRO A 178 -6.42 13.83 1.72
N SER A 179 -5.39 14.64 1.53
CA SER A 179 -5.56 15.96 0.92
C SER A 179 -5.78 15.86 -0.59
N ARG A 180 -5.55 14.69 -1.21
CA ARG A 180 -5.76 14.43 -2.64
C ARG A 180 -6.01 12.94 -2.92
N THR A 181 -6.61 12.66 -4.06
CA THR A 181 -6.59 11.34 -4.75
C THR A 181 -5.19 10.75 -4.94
N SER A 182 -4.14 11.57 -4.78
CA SER A 182 -2.72 11.21 -4.85
C SER A 182 -2.20 10.27 -3.74
N ASP A 183 -3.01 10.00 -2.70
CA ASP A 183 -2.60 9.15 -1.57
C ASP A 183 -2.90 7.66 -1.78
N CYS A 184 -3.59 7.28 -2.86
CA CYS A 184 -3.87 5.88 -3.18
C CYS A 184 -2.83 5.35 -4.18
N LEU A 185 -1.97 4.44 -3.72
CA LEU A 185 -0.99 3.75 -4.58
C LEU A 185 -1.65 2.72 -5.50
N LEU A 186 -2.86 2.29 -5.18
CA LEU A 186 -3.54 1.22 -5.90
C LEU A 186 -4.23 1.81 -7.14
N PRO A 187 -3.82 1.44 -8.37
CA PRO A 187 -4.53 1.85 -9.58
C PRO A 187 -5.94 1.28 -9.58
N THR A 188 -6.88 1.89 -10.30
CA THR A 188 -8.13 1.20 -10.65
C THR A 188 -7.87 0.16 -11.73
N ILE A 189 -8.49 -1.02 -11.66
CA ILE A 189 -8.37 -2.06 -12.69
C ILE A 189 -9.68 -2.18 -13.50
N VAL A 190 -9.55 -2.38 -14.81
CA VAL A 190 -10.67 -2.58 -15.75
C VAL A 190 -10.52 -3.95 -16.37
N THR A 191 -11.41 -4.87 -15.99
CA THR A 191 -11.37 -6.28 -16.39
C THR A 191 -12.73 -6.75 -16.89
N PRO A 192 -12.79 -7.76 -17.78
CA PRO A 192 -14.03 -8.48 -18.07
C PRO A 192 -14.59 -9.18 -16.82
N GLU A 193 -15.91 -9.44 -16.77
CA GLU A 193 -16.60 -10.03 -15.61
C GLU A 193 -16.08 -11.43 -15.21
N CYS A 194 -15.55 -12.19 -16.17
CA CYS A 194 -15.04 -13.56 -15.94
C CYS A 194 -13.54 -13.63 -15.65
N PHE A 195 -12.85 -12.50 -15.53
CA PHE A 195 -11.41 -12.47 -15.31
C PHE A 195 -11.06 -12.45 -13.82
N THR A 196 -10.10 -13.28 -13.45
CA THR A 196 -9.44 -13.25 -12.14
C THR A 196 -8.01 -12.75 -12.33
N THR A 197 -7.65 -11.66 -11.65
CA THR A 197 -6.28 -11.16 -11.67
C THR A 197 -5.34 -12.09 -10.90
N CYS A 198 -4.08 -12.17 -11.34
CA CYS A 198 -3.02 -12.88 -10.63
C CYS A 198 -2.25 -12.01 -9.64
N LEU A 199 -2.50 -10.69 -9.63
CA LEU A 199 -1.81 -9.76 -8.73
C LEU A 199 -2.64 -9.50 -7.48
N ALA A 200 -2.01 -9.60 -6.32
CA ALA A 200 -2.56 -9.09 -5.07
C ALA A 200 -2.54 -7.54 -5.06
N PRO A 201 -3.44 -6.87 -4.32
CA PRO A 201 -3.46 -5.41 -4.22
C PRO A 201 -2.14 -4.81 -3.71
N CYS A 202 -1.41 -5.50 -2.82
CA CYS A 202 -0.10 -5.04 -2.34
C CYS A 202 0.95 -5.02 -3.46
N GLN A 203 1.03 -6.09 -4.26
CA GLN A 203 1.92 -6.18 -5.41
C GLN A 203 1.58 -5.13 -6.46
N ALA A 204 0.28 -4.92 -6.73
CA ALA A 204 -0.19 -3.91 -7.66
C ALA A 204 0.16 -2.48 -7.22
N ALA A 205 -0.03 -2.17 -5.92
CA ALA A 205 0.38 -0.89 -5.35
C ALA A 205 1.90 -0.67 -5.44
N TRP A 206 2.68 -1.72 -5.17
CA TRP A 206 4.13 -1.68 -5.29
C TRP A 206 4.59 -1.48 -6.74
N LEU A 207 3.98 -2.19 -7.70
CA LEU A 207 4.26 -2.06 -9.14
C LEU A 207 3.88 -0.68 -9.67
N ALA A 208 2.70 -0.17 -9.31
CA ALA A 208 2.28 1.17 -9.69
C ALA A 208 3.23 2.24 -9.16
N TRP A 209 3.71 2.09 -7.92
CA TRP A 209 4.72 2.97 -7.34
C TRP A 209 6.07 2.85 -8.06
N SER A 210 6.53 1.64 -8.36
CA SER A 210 7.85 1.41 -8.97
C SER A 210 7.95 1.91 -10.41
N ILE A 211 6.84 1.83 -11.16
CA ILE A 211 6.75 2.32 -12.55
C ILE A 211 6.69 3.86 -12.60
N ARG A 212 6.42 4.53 -11.47
CA ARG A 212 6.37 6.01 -11.32
C ARG A 212 5.67 6.72 -12.48
N ALA A 213 4.54 6.20 -12.92
CA ALA A 213 3.73 6.88 -13.91
C ALA A 213 3.19 8.17 -13.28
N VAL A 214 3.55 9.33 -13.85
CA VAL A 214 3.21 10.68 -13.36
C VAL A 214 1.70 10.85 -13.15
N GLU A 215 0.92 10.09 -13.92
CA GLU A 215 -0.48 9.79 -13.70
C GLU A 215 -0.56 8.26 -13.66
N CYS A 216 -1.21 7.68 -12.65
CA CYS A 216 -1.42 6.23 -12.58
C CYS A 216 -2.75 5.93 -13.29
N PRO A 217 -2.77 5.74 -14.63
CA PRO A 217 -4.01 5.52 -15.35
C PRO A 217 -4.66 4.21 -14.90
N PRO A 218 -5.97 4.04 -15.16
CA PRO A 218 -6.61 2.75 -14.95
C PRO A 218 -5.87 1.63 -15.69
N TRP A 219 -5.61 0.53 -14.99
CA TRP A 219 -5.01 -0.67 -15.56
C TRP A 219 -6.07 -1.46 -16.29
N ARG A 220 -5.94 -1.60 -17.61
CA ARG A 220 -6.87 -2.37 -18.42
C ARG A 220 -6.25 -3.71 -18.80
N LEU A 221 -7.02 -4.80 -18.64
CA LEU A 221 -6.61 -6.09 -19.17
C LEU A 221 -6.59 -6.05 -20.71
N ILE A 222 -5.42 -6.32 -21.29
CA ILE A 222 -5.23 -6.37 -22.75
C ILE A 222 -5.21 -7.82 -23.25
N TYR A 223 -4.57 -8.73 -22.49
CA TYR A 223 -4.43 -10.15 -22.84
C TYR A 223 -4.34 -11.01 -21.57
N SER A 224 -4.89 -12.22 -21.63
CA SER A 224 -4.68 -13.27 -20.64
C SER A 224 -4.86 -14.64 -21.29
N THR A 225 -4.02 -15.60 -20.93
CA THR A 225 -4.11 -17.00 -21.37
C THR A 225 -5.32 -17.75 -20.81
N SER A 226 -6.03 -17.15 -19.85
CA SER A 226 -7.27 -17.69 -19.26
C SER A 226 -8.52 -17.27 -20.03
N THR A 227 -8.49 -16.12 -20.72
CA THR A 227 -9.64 -15.57 -21.45
C THR A 227 -9.44 -15.55 -22.97
N HIS A 228 -8.19 -15.54 -23.42
CA HIS A 228 -7.83 -15.52 -24.84
C HIS A 228 -7.19 -16.84 -25.25
N SER A 229 -7.14 -17.09 -26.56
CA SER A 229 -6.40 -18.24 -27.09
C SER A 229 -4.90 -18.11 -26.80
N ARG A 230 -4.26 -19.27 -26.56
CA ARG A 230 -2.83 -19.39 -26.30
C ARG A 230 -2.01 -19.40 -27.59
N SER A 231 -2.29 -18.44 -28.49
CA SER A 231 -1.55 -18.29 -29.76
C SER A 231 -0.77 -16.99 -29.80
N TRP A 232 0.43 -17.04 -30.37
CA TRP A 232 1.30 -15.88 -30.53
C TRP A 232 0.63 -14.77 -31.37
N SER A 233 -0.08 -15.17 -32.43
CA SER A 233 -0.80 -14.23 -33.29
C SER A 233 -1.91 -13.49 -32.54
N GLN A 234 -2.64 -14.16 -31.66
CA GLN A 234 -3.66 -13.51 -30.82
C GLN A 234 -3.01 -12.56 -29.80
N PHE A 235 -1.92 -12.99 -29.16
CA PHE A 235 -1.17 -12.15 -28.24
C PHE A 235 -0.68 -10.86 -28.90
N LEU A 236 -0.03 -10.96 -30.07
CA LEU A 236 0.43 -9.80 -30.83
C LEU A 236 -0.72 -8.88 -31.24
N LYS A 237 -1.84 -9.45 -31.70
CA LYS A 237 -3.04 -8.68 -32.06
C LYS A 237 -3.57 -7.86 -30.89
N CYS A 238 -3.50 -8.39 -29.68
CA CYS A 238 -3.94 -7.67 -28.48
C CYS A 238 -2.96 -6.59 -28.03
N ILE A 239 -1.64 -6.84 -28.07
CA ILE A 239 -0.64 -5.99 -27.38
C ILE A 239 -0.02 -4.88 -28.26
N VAL A 240 -0.02 -5.04 -29.59
CA VAL A 240 0.57 -4.05 -30.50
C VAL A 240 -0.19 -2.72 -30.42
N ALA A 241 0.57 -1.62 -30.43
CA ALA A 241 0.06 -0.25 -30.41
C ALA A 241 -0.81 0.13 -29.18
N GLN A 242 -0.74 -0.62 -28.07
CA GLN A 242 -1.56 -0.35 -26.88
C GLN A 242 -0.97 0.67 -25.88
N GLY A 243 0.28 1.09 -26.06
CA GLY A 243 0.99 1.97 -25.12
C GLY A 243 1.95 1.20 -24.21
N PRO A 244 2.35 1.79 -23.07
CA PRO A 244 3.11 1.06 -22.08
C PRO A 244 2.28 -0.10 -21.51
N THR A 245 2.90 -1.25 -21.28
CA THR A 245 2.22 -2.45 -20.81
C THR A 245 2.99 -3.10 -19.67
N LEU A 246 2.25 -3.56 -18.67
CA LEU A 246 2.77 -4.50 -17.67
C LEU A 246 2.37 -5.93 -18.10
N MET A 247 3.36 -6.80 -18.21
CA MET A 247 3.18 -8.24 -18.40
C MET A 247 3.51 -8.95 -17.09
N VAL A 248 2.62 -9.84 -16.66
CA VAL A 248 2.84 -10.73 -15.53
C VAL A 248 2.67 -12.16 -16.03
N VAL A 249 3.66 -12.99 -15.73
CA VAL A 249 3.70 -14.41 -16.02
C VAL A 249 3.72 -15.12 -14.68
N VAL A 250 2.77 -16.03 -14.50
CA VAL A 250 2.71 -16.90 -13.33
C VAL A 250 2.99 -18.31 -13.80
N ASP A 251 3.97 -18.95 -13.17
CA ASP A 251 4.31 -20.34 -13.44
C ASP A 251 3.35 -21.32 -12.73
N GLN A 252 3.63 -22.61 -12.83
CA GLN A 252 2.83 -23.66 -12.19
C GLN A 252 3.04 -23.72 -10.67
N GLU A 253 4.17 -23.21 -10.19
CA GLU A 253 4.57 -23.16 -8.77
C GLU A 253 4.06 -21.89 -8.08
N ARG A 254 3.26 -21.07 -8.79
CA ARG A 254 2.74 -19.75 -8.37
C ARG A 254 3.83 -18.68 -8.21
N THR A 255 5.02 -18.92 -8.75
CA THR A 255 6.02 -17.87 -8.87
C THR A 255 5.54 -16.89 -9.94
N SER A 256 5.56 -15.60 -9.59
CA SER A 256 5.23 -14.54 -10.53
C SER A 256 6.47 -13.78 -10.94
N PHE A 257 6.60 -13.54 -12.25
CA PHE A 257 7.57 -12.60 -12.78
C PHE A 257 6.95 -11.77 -13.88
N GLY A 258 7.64 -10.72 -14.32
CA GLY A 258 7.04 -9.83 -15.28
C GLY A 258 7.99 -8.88 -15.97
N LEU A 259 7.39 -8.06 -16.81
CA LEU A 259 8.07 -7.03 -17.58
C LEU A 259 7.18 -5.79 -17.66
N TYR A 260 7.77 -4.62 -17.46
CA TYR A 260 7.18 -3.36 -17.89
C TYR A 260 7.79 -2.93 -19.23
N ALA A 261 6.95 -2.84 -20.27
CA ALA A 261 7.31 -2.21 -21.52
C ALA A 261 6.89 -0.74 -21.48
N SER A 262 7.85 0.18 -21.53
CA SER A 262 7.62 1.62 -21.51
C SER A 262 7.04 2.19 -22.80
N THR A 263 7.15 1.42 -23.89
CA THR A 263 6.71 1.81 -25.23
C THR A 263 5.80 0.73 -25.80
N SER A 264 4.87 1.14 -26.66
CA SER A 264 4.02 0.21 -27.41
C SER A 264 4.85 -0.87 -28.12
N TRP A 265 4.36 -2.10 -28.06
CA TRP A 265 4.91 -3.22 -28.83
C TRP A 265 4.75 -2.97 -30.32
N GLN A 266 5.79 -3.32 -31.07
CA GLN A 266 5.90 -3.23 -32.52
C GLN A 266 6.48 -4.54 -33.06
N CYS A 267 5.93 -5.03 -34.17
CA CYS A 267 6.51 -6.16 -34.87
C CYS A 267 7.68 -5.67 -35.72
N ARG A 268 8.90 -5.81 -35.19
CA ARG A 268 10.16 -5.45 -35.87
C ARG A 268 11.15 -6.60 -35.74
N SER A 269 12.06 -6.71 -36.70
CA SER A 269 13.11 -7.74 -36.71
C SER A 269 14.34 -7.39 -35.83
N TRP A 270 14.34 -6.24 -35.16
CA TRP A 270 15.42 -5.77 -34.29
C TRP A 270 14.88 -5.28 -32.94
N TYR A 271 15.75 -5.24 -31.93
CA TYR A 271 15.42 -4.74 -30.59
C TYR A 271 15.06 -3.25 -30.60
N TYR A 272 14.03 -2.89 -29.83
CA TYR A 272 13.57 -1.51 -29.67
C TYR A 272 13.08 -1.28 -28.24
N GLY A 273 12.90 0.00 -27.90
CA GLY A 273 12.54 0.43 -26.55
C GLY A 273 13.55 1.46 -26.06
N LYS A 274 13.12 2.37 -25.18
CA LYS A 274 14.05 3.28 -24.52
C LYS A 274 14.64 2.54 -23.32
N TYR A 275 15.97 2.55 -23.18
CA TYR A 275 16.59 2.32 -21.88
C TYR A 275 16.00 3.35 -20.92
N TRP A 276 15.31 2.88 -19.90
CA TRP A 276 14.78 3.76 -18.89
C TRP A 276 15.95 4.16 -18.00
N ASN A 277 16.61 5.29 -18.31
CA ASN A 277 17.76 5.82 -17.59
C ASN A 277 17.50 6.14 -16.09
N ASN A 278 16.30 5.86 -15.57
CA ASN A 278 15.84 6.18 -14.22
C ASN A 278 15.17 5.00 -13.48
N ILE A 279 15.33 3.77 -13.95
CA ILE A 279 14.94 2.60 -13.14
C ILE A 279 16.15 2.33 -12.25
N HIS A 280 15.97 2.47 -10.94
CA HIS A 280 16.91 1.83 -10.01
C HIS A 280 16.99 0.36 -10.40
N GLU A 281 18.19 -0.18 -10.55
CA GLU A 281 18.50 -1.59 -10.82
C GLU A 281 17.63 -2.56 -10.00
N SER A 282 17.19 -2.12 -8.82
CA SER A 282 16.20 -2.80 -7.99
C SER A 282 14.89 -3.17 -8.69
N THR A 283 14.33 -2.39 -9.62
CA THR A 283 12.97 -2.63 -10.18
C THR A 283 12.93 -3.79 -11.19
N LEU A 284 14.00 -3.96 -11.98
CA LEU A 284 14.16 -5.13 -12.87
C LEU A 284 14.43 -6.39 -12.04
N GLU A 285 15.22 -6.27 -10.98
CA GLU A 285 15.36 -7.35 -10.01
C GLU A 285 14.02 -7.67 -9.37
N SER A 286 13.19 -6.69 -8.97
CA SER A 286 11.94 -6.92 -8.23
C SER A 286 10.95 -7.84 -8.90
N LEU A 287 10.79 -7.74 -10.23
CA LEU A 287 9.91 -8.64 -10.97
C LEU A 287 10.50 -10.06 -11.07
N SER A 288 11.81 -10.23 -10.91
CA SER A 288 12.49 -11.53 -10.90
C SER A 288 12.76 -12.10 -9.49
N THR A 289 12.62 -11.28 -8.44
CA THR A 289 12.94 -11.60 -7.03
C THR A 289 11.74 -11.60 -6.10
N LEU A 290 10.50 -11.57 -6.61
CA LEU A 290 9.33 -12.08 -5.87
C LEU A 290 9.36 -13.63 -5.81
N ARG A 291 10.52 -14.16 -5.39
CA ARG A 291 10.76 -15.56 -5.02
C ARG A 291 10.51 -15.74 -3.54
#